data_AF-K6WY28-F1
#
_entry.id   AF-K6WY28-F1
#
_cell.length_a   1.000
_cell.length_b   1.000
_cell.length_c   1.000
_cell.angle_alpha   90.00
_cell.angle_beta   90.00
_cell.angle_gamma   90.00
#
_symmetry.space_group_name_H-M   'P 1'
#
loop_
_entity.id
_entity.type
_entity.pdbx_description
1 polymer ?
#
loop_
_entity_poly.entity_id
_entity_poly.type
_entity_poly.pdbx_seq_one_letter_code
_entity_poly.pdbx_strand_id
1 'polypeptide(L)'
;MSAPAAGEVDPHLHRLPDGTVKQINPFTGTQVWTVPGRGNRPLTNQAAPHQRLDPARAERHCAFCPERMNETPPERIRRIRTDDGWRDLRNVPAGQLGTTQAEFRVIPNLFEIVSLRYWYENHGYELPEAELARRRAYLADPQGRAHVLGLVGAHRPADLLTAGDEAIVADSIFGGFHDVIVARRHHVDGATCDDELASASTLSADEHEQYVDFTLAGIRDLFAANERIVNVVAFQNWLRPAGASFDHLHKQLVGLDELGRWRSDEVVALRADPDLFTRYGLDFAERNGLVVASAEHAVAFAGFGHRYPTLEVWTRRLDADPWNLTPEELADVSALLHACHAAGGPGVPCNEEWHYRPPSVAQPMPLRVLLKWRISTPAGFEGGSRIYVNTIDPWTLADRARATLATADGLSARVHLA
;
A
#
# COMPACT_ATOMS: atom_id res chain seq x y z
N MET A 1 -5.39 -30.59 -5.72
CA MET A 1 -5.63 -31.60 -4.67
C MET A 1 -7.07 -31.44 -4.21
N SER A 2 -7.84 -32.52 -4.14
CA SER A 2 -9.25 -32.51 -3.71
C SER A 2 -9.38 -32.04 -2.25
N ALA A 3 -10.53 -31.51 -1.86
CA ALA A 3 -10.81 -31.18 -0.45
C ALA A 3 -10.63 -32.44 0.43
N PRO A 4 -10.05 -32.30 1.64
CA PRO A 4 -9.81 -33.44 2.53
C PRO A 4 -11.13 -34.16 2.85
N ALA A 5 -11.07 -35.49 2.92
CA ALA A 5 -12.22 -36.29 3.34
C ALA A 5 -12.57 -36.01 4.81
N ALA A 6 -13.82 -36.25 5.23
CA ALA A 6 -14.24 -36.04 6.61
C ALA A 6 -13.33 -36.81 7.59
N GLY A 7 -12.53 -36.06 8.38
CA GLY A 7 -11.55 -36.60 9.34
C GLY A 7 -10.08 -36.43 8.93
N GLU A 8 -9.79 -36.02 7.70
CA GLU A 8 -8.43 -35.72 7.24
C GLU A 8 -8.06 -34.26 7.58
N VAL A 9 -6.89 -34.08 8.20
CA VAL A 9 -6.41 -32.77 8.66
C VAL A 9 -6.04 -31.92 7.45
N ASP A 10 -6.65 -30.73 7.31
CA ASP A 10 -6.32 -29.83 6.21
C ASP A 10 -4.83 -29.43 6.29
N PRO A 11 -4.03 -29.70 5.24
CA PRO A 11 -2.60 -29.45 5.27
C PRO A 11 -2.25 -27.96 5.34
N HIS A 12 -3.17 -27.06 4.99
CA HIS A 12 -2.93 -25.63 4.93
C HIS A 12 -3.24 -24.87 6.22
N LEU A 13 -4.16 -25.37 7.04
CA LEU A 13 -4.48 -24.77 8.33
C LEU A 13 -5.06 -25.81 9.28
N HIS A 14 -4.32 -26.14 10.35
CA HIS A 14 -4.81 -27.06 11.37
C HIS A 14 -4.21 -26.80 12.76
N ARG A 15 -4.96 -27.20 13.79
CA ARG A 15 -4.55 -27.12 15.19
C ARG A 15 -4.20 -28.52 15.71
N LEU A 16 -3.02 -28.64 16.30
CA LEU A 16 -2.51 -29.85 16.92
C LEU A 16 -3.04 -30.03 18.36
N PRO A 17 -2.96 -31.23 18.95
CA PRO A 17 -3.45 -31.50 20.31
C PRO A 17 -2.80 -30.65 21.41
N ASP A 18 -1.55 -30.21 21.22
CA ASP A 18 -0.84 -29.33 22.14
C ASP A 18 -1.30 -27.86 22.02
N GLY A 19 -2.17 -27.55 21.06
CA GLY A 19 -2.67 -26.22 20.75
C GLY A 19 -1.89 -25.48 19.65
N THR A 20 -0.78 -26.04 19.16
CA THR A 20 0.02 -25.45 18.07
C THR A 20 -0.78 -25.41 16.77
N VAL A 21 -0.87 -24.24 16.15
CA VAL A 21 -1.48 -24.06 14.83
C VAL A 21 -0.39 -24.10 13.77
N LYS A 22 -0.54 -24.98 12.78
CA LYS A 22 0.33 -25.05 11.60
C LYS A 22 -0.41 -24.53 10.39
N GLN A 23 0.31 -23.74 9.58
CA GLN A 23 -0.23 -23.04 8.43
C GLN A 23 0.73 -23.19 7.25
N ILE A 24 0.19 -23.40 6.05
CA ILE A 24 0.95 -23.38 4.79
C ILE A 24 0.20 -22.51 3.79
N ASN A 25 0.81 -21.40 3.38
CA ASN A 25 0.21 -20.53 2.39
C ASN A 25 0.21 -21.23 1.01
N PRO A 26 -0.95 -21.39 0.36
CA PRO A 26 -1.07 -22.15 -0.88
C PRO A 26 -0.47 -21.41 -2.09
N PHE A 27 -0.33 -20.09 -2.02
CA PHE A 27 0.23 -19.26 -3.08
C PHE A 27 1.76 -19.16 -3.00
N THR A 28 2.31 -19.18 -1.78
CA THR A 28 3.74 -18.94 -1.53
C THR A 28 4.49 -20.14 -0.97
N GLY A 29 3.79 -21.19 -0.53
CA GLY A 29 4.39 -22.32 0.19
C GLY A 29 4.96 -21.94 1.57
N THR A 30 4.73 -20.71 2.04
CA THR A 30 5.26 -20.23 3.32
C THR A 30 4.67 -21.02 4.47
N GLN A 31 5.55 -21.57 5.32
CA GLN A 31 5.16 -22.33 6.51
C GLN A 31 5.20 -21.44 7.75
N VAL A 32 4.12 -21.49 8.55
CA VAL A 32 3.98 -20.66 9.73
C VAL A 32 3.37 -21.45 10.87
N TRP A 33 3.96 -21.32 12.06
CA TRP A 33 3.48 -21.95 13.28
C TRP A 33 3.05 -20.89 14.29
N THR A 34 1.93 -21.13 14.97
CA THR A 34 1.54 -20.38 16.16
C THR A 34 1.58 -21.33 17.34
N VAL A 35 2.52 -21.11 18.26
CA VAL A 35 2.77 -22.00 19.40
C VAL A 35 2.15 -21.39 20.67
N PRO A 36 1.40 -22.16 21.48
CA PRO A 36 0.81 -21.69 22.73
C PRO A 36 1.84 -21.05 23.68
N GLY A 37 1.41 -20.07 24.47
CA GLY A 37 2.25 -19.37 25.44
C GLY A 37 3.13 -18.26 24.86
N ARG A 38 3.22 -18.09 23.53
CA ARG A 38 3.93 -16.95 22.89
C ARG A 38 3.05 -15.72 22.61
N GLY A 39 1.73 -15.82 22.85
CA GLY A 39 0.71 -14.83 22.45
C GLY A 39 0.45 -13.64 23.37
N ASN A 40 1.12 -13.53 24.53
CA ASN A 40 0.81 -12.50 25.55
C ASN A 40 1.53 -11.15 25.34
N ARG A 41 2.05 -10.87 24.14
CA ARG A 41 2.68 -9.57 23.86
C ARG A 41 1.64 -8.56 23.35
N PRO A 42 1.63 -7.31 23.86
CA PRO A 42 0.82 -6.25 23.28
C PRO A 42 1.12 -6.05 21.78
N LEU A 43 0.11 -5.64 21.00
CA LEU A 43 0.26 -5.38 19.56
C LEU A 43 1.16 -4.17 19.28
N THR A 44 1.18 -3.23 20.20
CA THR A 44 1.99 -2.01 20.15
C THR A 44 3.14 -2.13 21.15
N ASN A 45 4.31 -1.57 20.81
CA ASN A 45 5.34 -1.35 21.83
C ASN A 45 4.83 -0.31 22.85
N GLN A 46 5.41 -0.28 24.06
CA GLN A 46 5.12 0.77 25.04
C GLN A 46 5.18 2.15 24.37
N ALA A 47 4.11 2.94 24.52
CA ALA A 47 4.06 4.29 24.00
C ALA A 47 5.26 5.08 24.55
N ALA A 48 6.01 5.73 23.65
CA ALA A 48 6.94 6.76 24.09
C ALA A 48 6.15 7.83 24.85
N PRO A 49 6.76 8.53 25.83
CA PRO A 49 6.07 9.62 26.50
C PRO A 49 5.59 10.64 25.47
N HIS A 50 4.27 10.87 25.44
CA HIS A 50 3.60 11.81 24.53
C HIS A 50 4.28 13.18 24.60
N GLN A 51 4.70 13.70 23.46
CA GLN A 51 5.20 15.07 23.36
C GLN A 51 4.10 15.95 22.81
N ARG A 52 3.87 17.08 23.48
CA ARG A 52 2.96 18.09 22.95
C ARG A 52 3.48 18.59 21.62
N LEU A 53 2.60 18.66 20.63
CA LEU A 53 2.92 19.27 19.35
C LEU A 53 3.25 20.75 19.57
N ASP A 54 4.33 21.19 18.94
CA ASP A 54 4.67 22.62 18.84
C ASP A 54 3.75 23.26 17.80
N PRO A 55 2.86 24.19 18.17
CA PRO A 55 1.96 24.85 17.22
C PRO A 55 2.72 25.60 16.11
N ALA A 56 3.97 26.04 16.37
CA ALA A 56 4.81 26.67 15.35
C ALA A 56 5.25 25.68 14.25
N ARG A 57 5.12 24.37 14.50
CA ARG A 57 5.42 23.30 13.54
C ARG A 57 4.18 22.72 12.85
N ALA A 58 3.01 23.33 13.02
CA ALA A 58 1.80 22.93 12.31
C ALA A 58 2.08 22.77 10.81
N GLU A 59 1.69 21.62 10.27
CA GLU A 59 1.84 21.26 8.85
C GLU A 59 3.29 21.30 8.30
N ARG A 60 4.32 21.27 9.16
CA ARG A 60 5.75 21.27 8.77
C ARG A 60 6.61 20.22 9.48
N HIS A 61 6.00 19.12 9.93
CA HIS A 61 6.67 18.06 10.68
C HIS A 61 7.66 17.23 9.84
N CYS A 62 7.36 16.97 8.57
CA CYS A 62 8.26 16.29 7.65
C CYS A 62 8.12 16.84 6.22
N ALA A 63 8.95 16.37 5.29
CA ALA A 63 8.96 16.81 3.88
C ALA A 63 7.64 16.55 3.15
N PHE A 64 6.81 15.62 3.63
CA PHE A 64 5.50 15.32 3.04
C PHE A 64 4.40 16.29 3.46
N CYS A 65 4.63 17.09 4.50
CA CYS A 65 3.63 18.02 5.01
C CYS A 65 3.41 19.23 4.07
N PRO A 66 2.21 19.84 4.07
CA PRO A 66 1.83 20.92 3.16
C PRO A 66 2.77 22.14 3.16
N GLU A 67 3.34 22.51 4.30
CA GLU A 67 4.23 23.68 4.40
C GLU A 67 5.67 23.39 4.00
N ARG A 68 5.96 22.15 3.56
CA ARG A 68 7.30 21.68 3.15
C ARG A 68 7.27 20.95 1.80
N MET A 69 6.23 21.18 0.99
CA MET A 69 6.05 20.50 -0.31
C MET A 69 7.23 20.73 -1.29
N ASN A 70 8.01 21.79 -1.12
CA ASN A 70 9.21 22.07 -1.91
C ASN A 70 10.44 21.23 -1.51
N GLU A 71 10.30 20.33 -0.52
CA GLU A 71 11.33 19.34 -0.16
C GLU A 71 11.07 17.98 -0.81
N THR A 72 9.97 17.85 -1.56
CA THR A 72 9.64 16.68 -2.35
C THR A 72 9.70 17.00 -3.83
N PRO A 73 10.04 16.04 -4.71
CA PRO A 73 9.97 16.22 -6.15
C PRO A 73 8.67 16.87 -6.62
N PRO A 74 8.72 17.66 -7.72
CA PRO A 74 7.52 18.27 -8.31
C PRO A 74 6.38 17.26 -8.45
N GLU A 75 5.25 17.55 -7.79
CA GLU A 75 4.06 16.71 -7.89
C GLU A 75 3.56 16.63 -9.34
N ARG A 76 3.14 15.44 -9.74
CA ARG A 76 2.57 15.19 -11.07
C ARG A 76 1.06 15.42 -11.05
N ILE A 77 0.42 15.01 -9.96
CA ILE A 77 -1.02 15.00 -9.80
C ILE A 77 -1.33 15.35 -8.35
N ARG A 78 -2.35 16.16 -8.13
CA ARG A 78 -2.99 16.32 -6.82
C ARG A 78 -4.47 16.05 -6.91
N ARG A 79 -5.01 15.40 -5.90
CA ARG A 79 -6.45 15.28 -5.69
C ARG A 79 -6.89 16.34 -4.70
N ILE A 80 -7.90 17.11 -5.08
CA ILE A 80 -8.48 18.18 -4.28
C ILE A 80 -9.94 17.89 -3.99
N ARG A 81 -10.45 18.46 -2.90
CA ARG A 81 -11.88 18.50 -2.59
C ARG A 81 -12.42 19.88 -2.90
N THR A 82 -13.51 19.94 -3.66
CA THR A 82 -14.24 21.17 -4.01
C THR A 82 -15.71 21.05 -3.58
N ASP A 83 -16.46 22.15 -3.68
CA ASP A 83 -17.91 22.13 -3.41
C ASP A 83 -18.67 21.17 -4.33
N ASP A 84 -18.16 20.95 -5.56
CA ASP A 84 -18.70 20.02 -6.54
C ASP A 84 -18.19 18.57 -6.39
N GLY A 85 -17.39 18.29 -5.34
CA GLY A 85 -16.78 16.99 -5.08
C GLY A 85 -15.28 16.92 -5.39
N TRP A 86 -14.78 15.70 -5.54
CA TRP A 86 -13.37 15.37 -5.72
C TRP A 86 -12.90 15.60 -7.16
N ARG A 87 -11.72 16.19 -7.33
CA ARG A 87 -11.12 16.45 -8.65
C ARG A 87 -9.62 16.24 -8.65
N ASP A 88 -9.08 15.74 -9.75
CA ASP A 88 -7.64 15.62 -9.97
C ASP A 88 -7.14 16.81 -10.80
N LEU A 89 -6.10 17.48 -10.30
CA LEU A 89 -5.36 18.50 -11.04
C LEU A 89 -4.00 17.92 -11.42
N ARG A 90 -3.63 18.04 -12.69
CA ARG A 90 -2.34 17.57 -13.23
C ARG A 90 -1.47 18.76 -13.58
N ASN A 91 -0.16 18.58 -13.43
CA ASN A 91 0.86 19.53 -13.92
C ASN A 91 0.67 20.96 -13.38
N VAL A 92 0.24 21.09 -12.12
CA VAL A 92 0.02 22.39 -11.48
C VAL A 92 1.36 23.15 -11.42
N PRO A 93 1.44 24.38 -11.97
CA PRO A 93 2.66 25.18 -11.88
C PRO A 93 3.06 25.43 -10.42
N ALA A 94 4.36 25.49 -10.15
CA ALA A 94 4.87 25.67 -8.79
C ALA A 94 4.27 26.89 -8.08
N GLY A 95 4.17 28.03 -8.78
CA GLY A 95 3.59 29.26 -8.25
C GLY A 95 2.09 29.21 -7.98
N GLN A 96 1.41 28.15 -8.40
CA GLN A 96 -0.02 27.92 -8.17
C GLN A 96 -0.30 26.82 -7.14
N LEU A 97 0.72 26.12 -6.62
CA LEU A 97 0.52 25.03 -5.66
C LEU A 97 -0.18 25.48 -4.36
N GLY A 98 -0.03 26.75 -3.98
CA GLY A 98 -0.72 27.33 -2.82
C GLY A 98 -2.18 27.74 -3.06
N THR A 99 -2.70 27.63 -4.28
CA THR A 99 -4.07 28.08 -4.62
C THR A 99 -5.16 27.07 -4.26
N THR A 100 -4.79 25.81 -4.06
CA THR A 100 -5.70 24.71 -3.71
C THR A 100 -5.08 23.86 -2.61
N GLN A 101 -5.90 23.28 -1.75
CA GLN A 101 -5.43 22.27 -0.80
C GLN A 101 -5.43 20.89 -1.47
N ALA A 102 -4.25 20.26 -1.54
CA ALA A 102 -4.12 18.88 -1.99
C ALA A 102 -4.44 17.95 -0.83
N GLU A 103 -5.47 17.12 -0.99
CA GLU A 103 -5.80 16.05 -0.03
C GLU A 103 -4.90 14.84 -0.25
N PHE A 104 -4.57 14.55 -1.51
CA PHE A 104 -3.58 13.55 -1.89
C PHE A 104 -2.69 14.08 -3.02
N ARG A 105 -1.44 13.64 -3.07
CA ARG A 105 -0.46 14.01 -4.11
C ARG A 105 0.27 12.79 -4.64
N VAL A 106 0.49 12.73 -5.94
CA VAL A 106 1.48 11.84 -6.55
C VAL A 106 2.75 12.64 -6.79
N ILE A 107 3.81 12.29 -6.08
CA ILE A 107 5.15 12.84 -6.25
C ILE A 107 6.11 11.73 -6.69
N PRO A 108 7.11 12.02 -7.52
CA PRO A 108 8.21 11.10 -7.72
C PRO A 108 8.93 10.73 -6.41
N ASN A 109 9.47 9.52 -6.34
CA ASN A 109 10.38 9.15 -5.28
C ASN A 109 11.80 9.66 -5.59
N LEU A 110 12.43 10.37 -4.64
CA LEU A 110 13.81 10.85 -4.78
C LEU A 110 14.84 9.70 -4.91
N PHE A 111 14.51 8.55 -4.33
CA PHE A 111 15.37 7.37 -4.23
C PHE A 111 14.70 6.20 -4.97
N GLU A 112 14.73 6.28 -6.30
CA GLU A 112 14.13 5.27 -7.19
C GLU A 112 14.70 3.87 -6.92
N ILE A 113 13.82 2.86 -6.84
CA ILE A 113 14.25 1.45 -6.80
C ILE A 113 14.72 1.03 -8.19
N VAL A 114 13.93 1.38 -9.21
CA VAL A 114 14.28 1.25 -10.63
C VAL A 114 14.36 2.65 -11.20
N SER A 115 15.59 3.11 -11.48
CA SER A 115 15.84 4.50 -11.89
C SER A 115 15.38 4.78 -13.31
N LEU A 116 15.09 6.04 -13.64
CA LEU A 116 14.84 6.44 -15.03
C LEU A 116 15.99 6.03 -15.97
N ARG A 117 17.24 6.11 -15.49
CA ARG A 117 18.43 5.66 -16.23
C ARG A 117 18.39 4.18 -16.56
N TYR A 118 17.88 3.33 -15.66
CA TYR A 118 17.72 1.91 -15.93
C TYR A 118 16.84 1.67 -17.17
N TRP A 119 15.73 2.40 -17.28
CA TRP A 119 14.82 2.28 -18.42
C TRP A 119 15.45 2.81 -19.72
N TYR A 120 16.18 3.91 -19.65
CA TYR A 120 16.91 4.44 -20.81
C TYR A 120 17.99 3.47 -21.29
N GLU A 121 18.90 3.03 -20.41
CA GLU A 121 20.07 2.23 -20.81
C GLU A 121 19.71 0.78 -21.20
N ASN A 122 18.73 0.16 -20.54
CA ASN A 122 18.42 -1.25 -20.76
C ASN A 122 17.24 -1.47 -21.72
N HIS A 123 16.32 -0.50 -21.83
CA HIS A 123 15.12 -0.61 -22.65
C HIS A 123 15.01 0.45 -23.75
N GLY A 124 15.98 1.37 -23.85
CA GLY A 124 15.94 2.46 -24.82
C GLY A 124 14.78 3.43 -24.58
N TYR A 125 14.27 3.49 -23.34
CA TYR A 125 13.15 4.38 -23.02
C TYR A 125 13.58 5.84 -23.12
N GLU A 126 12.90 6.59 -23.99
CA GLU A 126 13.05 8.03 -24.10
C GLU A 126 11.83 8.74 -23.53
N LEU A 127 12.06 9.87 -22.85
CA LEU A 127 10.96 10.69 -22.34
C LEU A 127 10.13 11.25 -23.51
N PRO A 128 8.81 11.02 -23.53
CA PRO A 128 7.95 11.62 -24.55
C PRO A 128 8.01 13.15 -24.53
N GLU A 129 7.88 13.79 -25.69
CA GLU A 129 7.96 15.26 -25.78
C GLU A 129 6.92 15.97 -24.90
N ALA A 130 5.74 15.39 -24.72
CA ALA A 130 4.73 15.92 -23.80
C ALA A 130 5.23 15.98 -22.33
N GLU A 131 6.00 14.97 -21.90
CA GLU A 131 6.61 14.94 -20.57
C GLU A 131 7.78 15.92 -20.48
N LEU A 132 8.63 16.01 -21.49
CA LEU A 132 9.70 17.03 -21.54
C LEU A 132 9.13 18.46 -21.50
N ALA A 133 8.08 18.74 -22.27
CA ALA A 133 7.40 20.03 -22.28
C ALA A 133 6.81 20.38 -20.90
N ARG A 134 6.21 19.41 -20.20
CA ARG A 134 5.74 19.59 -18.81
C ARG A 134 6.87 19.99 -17.88
N ARG A 135 7.99 19.28 -17.93
CA ARG A 135 9.17 19.54 -17.08
C ARG A 135 9.79 20.91 -17.36
N ARG A 136 9.93 21.29 -18.64
CA ARG A 136 10.38 22.63 -19.05
C ARG A 136 9.45 23.70 -18.53
N ALA A 137 8.13 23.51 -18.61
CA ALA A 137 7.15 24.47 -18.11
C ALA A 137 7.25 24.66 -16.59
N TYR A 138 7.44 23.57 -15.83
CA TYR A 138 7.67 23.67 -14.38
C TYR A 138 8.97 24.39 -14.05
N LEU A 139 10.06 24.12 -14.78
CA LEU A 139 11.35 24.77 -14.59
C LEU A 139 11.35 26.25 -15.02
N ALA A 140 10.49 26.65 -15.95
CA ALA A 140 10.33 28.03 -16.41
C ALA A 140 9.61 28.94 -15.40
N ASP A 141 8.81 28.36 -14.49
CA ASP A 141 8.22 29.09 -13.36
C ASP A 141 9.33 29.48 -12.36
N PRO A 142 9.49 30.75 -11.96
CA PRO A 142 10.50 31.16 -10.99
C PRO A 142 10.47 30.36 -9.67
N GLN A 143 9.28 30.04 -9.16
CA GLN A 143 9.15 29.22 -7.95
C GLN A 143 9.52 27.76 -8.24
N GLY A 144 9.18 27.25 -9.42
CA GLY A 144 9.52 25.89 -9.85
C GLY A 144 11.02 25.73 -10.06
N ARG A 145 11.67 26.75 -10.62
CA ARG A 145 13.13 26.82 -10.73
C ARG A 145 13.80 26.80 -9.36
N ALA A 146 13.38 27.66 -8.44
CA ALA A 146 13.94 27.69 -7.09
C ALA A 146 13.78 26.35 -6.38
N HIS A 147 12.60 25.74 -6.50
CA HIS A 147 12.31 24.41 -5.96
C HIS A 147 13.24 23.33 -6.54
N VAL A 148 13.30 23.18 -7.87
CA VAL A 148 14.08 22.13 -8.52
C VAL A 148 15.58 22.31 -8.29
N LEU A 149 16.10 23.53 -8.38
CA LEU A 149 17.52 23.79 -8.10
C LEU A 149 17.88 23.50 -6.64
N GLY A 150 16.97 23.77 -5.70
CA GLY A 150 17.14 23.40 -4.29
C GLY A 150 17.25 21.89 -4.11
N LEU A 151 16.36 21.11 -4.75
CA LEU A 151 16.41 19.65 -4.70
C LEU A 151 17.65 19.07 -5.40
N VAL A 152 18.02 19.60 -6.57
CA VAL A 152 19.25 19.18 -7.27
C VAL A 152 20.47 19.45 -6.38
N GLY A 153 20.57 20.64 -5.77
CA GLY A 153 21.67 20.96 -4.86
C GLY A 153 21.74 20.06 -3.61
N ALA A 154 20.60 19.54 -3.15
CA ALA A 154 20.52 18.67 -1.98
C ALA A 154 20.72 17.17 -2.29
N HIS A 155 20.30 16.71 -3.46
CA HIS A 155 20.11 15.28 -3.74
C HIS A 155 20.70 14.80 -5.08
N ARG A 156 21.39 15.66 -5.82
CA ARG A 156 22.02 15.31 -7.09
C ARG A 156 23.49 15.76 -7.13
N PRO A 157 24.30 15.19 -8.04
CA PRO A 157 25.66 15.67 -8.30
C PRO A 157 25.70 17.16 -8.68
N ALA A 158 26.73 17.87 -8.20
CA ALA A 158 26.84 19.32 -8.36
C ALA A 158 27.03 19.78 -9.82
N ASP A 159 27.58 18.91 -10.68
CA ASP A 159 27.77 19.17 -12.11
C ASP A 159 26.43 19.26 -12.88
N LEU A 160 25.36 18.63 -12.39
CA LEU A 160 24.02 18.75 -12.98
C LEU A 160 23.53 20.21 -13.00
N LEU A 161 23.89 21.01 -11.98
CA LEU A 161 23.54 22.45 -11.93
C LEU A 161 24.26 23.26 -13.02
N THR A 162 25.43 22.81 -13.46
CA THR A 162 26.23 23.47 -14.49
C THR A 162 26.00 22.90 -15.90
N ALA A 163 25.35 21.74 -16.01
CA ALA A 163 25.05 21.07 -17.28
C ALA A 163 23.94 21.75 -18.09
N GLY A 164 23.21 22.70 -17.47
CA GLY A 164 22.15 23.48 -18.10
C GLY A 164 20.76 22.88 -17.90
N ASP A 165 19.73 23.68 -18.20
CA ASP A 165 18.33 23.37 -17.90
C ASP A 165 17.84 22.07 -18.55
N GLU A 166 18.27 21.74 -19.77
CA GLU A 166 17.86 20.51 -20.45
C GLU A 166 18.38 19.24 -19.75
N ALA A 167 19.54 19.30 -19.10
CA ALA A 167 20.04 18.17 -18.31
C ALA A 167 19.17 17.95 -17.07
N ILE A 168 18.73 19.03 -16.42
CA ILE A 168 17.81 18.98 -15.26
C ILE A 168 16.43 18.47 -15.69
N VAL A 169 15.94 18.91 -16.86
CA VAL A 169 14.68 18.43 -17.46
C VAL A 169 14.73 16.92 -17.73
N ALA A 170 15.87 16.40 -18.19
CA ALA A 170 16.05 14.97 -18.45
C ALA A 170 16.24 14.13 -17.16
N ASP A 171 16.59 14.76 -16.03
CA ASP A 171 16.86 14.05 -14.78
C ASP A 171 15.59 13.45 -14.15
N SER A 172 15.77 12.38 -13.37
CA SER A 172 14.67 11.72 -12.66
C SER A 172 14.09 12.54 -11.50
N ILE A 173 14.65 13.71 -11.18
CA ILE A 173 14.07 14.64 -10.20
C ILE A 173 12.63 15.04 -10.54
N PHE A 174 12.26 15.02 -11.82
CA PHE A 174 10.88 15.26 -12.27
C PHE A 174 10.01 14.01 -12.34
N GLY A 175 10.59 12.83 -12.15
CA GLY A 175 9.91 11.56 -12.21
C GLY A 175 10.58 10.52 -13.08
N GLY A 176 10.29 9.28 -12.72
CA GLY A 176 10.55 8.08 -13.49
C GLY A 176 9.36 7.14 -13.28
N PHE A 177 9.63 5.94 -12.77
CA PHE A 177 8.60 4.92 -12.55
C PHE A 177 8.55 4.42 -11.10
N HIS A 178 9.02 5.25 -10.18
CA HIS A 178 8.82 5.08 -8.74
C HIS A 178 8.11 6.31 -8.19
N ASP A 179 6.80 6.17 -7.95
CA ASP A 179 5.96 7.24 -7.43
C ASP A 179 5.62 7.00 -5.94
N VAL A 180 5.34 8.09 -5.23
CA VAL A 180 4.84 8.11 -3.86
C VAL A 180 3.50 8.84 -3.84
N ILE A 181 2.48 8.20 -3.28
CA ILE A 181 1.18 8.82 -3.04
C ILE A 181 1.15 9.29 -1.60
N VAL A 182 0.96 10.57 -1.37
CA VAL A 182 1.07 11.21 -0.04
C VAL A 182 -0.26 11.84 0.34
N ALA A 183 -0.78 11.49 1.52
CA ALA A 183 -1.96 12.16 2.08
C ALA A 183 -1.59 13.53 2.67
N ARG A 184 -2.55 14.45 2.80
CA ARG A 184 -2.30 15.80 3.35
C ARG A 184 -1.80 15.78 4.79
N ARG A 185 -2.51 15.06 5.65
CA ARG A 185 -2.36 15.13 7.11
C ARG A 185 -1.18 14.28 7.60
N HIS A 186 -0.37 14.86 8.48
CA HIS A 186 0.62 14.13 9.28
C HIS A 186 -0.01 13.63 10.58
N HIS A 187 -0.75 14.51 11.26
CA HIS A 187 -1.54 14.24 12.45
C HIS A 187 -3.02 14.46 12.15
N VAL A 188 -3.91 13.83 12.92
CA VAL A 188 -5.36 14.06 12.78
C VAL A 188 -5.70 15.53 13.05
N ASP A 189 -6.80 16.01 12.47
CA ASP A 189 -7.22 17.40 12.67
C ASP A 189 -7.53 17.63 14.16
N GLY A 190 -6.92 18.67 14.75
CA GLY A 190 -7.05 18.97 16.18
C GLY A 190 -6.10 18.22 17.12
N ALA A 191 -5.15 17.44 16.58
CA ALA A 191 -4.12 16.78 17.38
C ALA A 191 -3.36 17.75 18.29
N THR A 192 -3.05 17.27 19.49
CA THR A 192 -2.31 17.99 20.54
C THR A 192 -1.00 17.29 20.91
N CYS A 193 -0.87 16.00 20.61
CA CYS A 193 0.27 15.15 20.88
C CYS A 193 0.83 14.52 19.60
N ASP A 194 2.11 14.16 19.64
CA ASP A 194 2.86 13.66 18.49
C ASP A 194 2.48 12.24 18.03
N ASP A 195 1.81 11.47 18.88
CA ASP A 195 1.31 10.13 18.58
C ASP A 195 -0.09 10.08 17.97
N GLU A 196 -0.78 11.23 17.87
CA GLU A 196 -2.08 11.38 17.20
C GLU A 196 -1.94 11.45 15.67
N LEU A 197 -1.22 10.47 15.11
CA LEU A 197 -0.87 10.39 13.69
C LEU A 197 -2.11 10.18 12.81
N ALA A 198 -2.13 10.85 11.66
CA ALA A 198 -3.07 10.56 10.60
C ALA A 198 -2.61 9.32 9.82
N SER A 199 -3.36 8.23 9.95
CA SER A 199 -3.14 6.96 9.26
C SER A 199 -4.32 6.62 8.34
N ALA A 200 -4.19 5.53 7.57
CA ALA A 200 -5.29 5.01 6.77
C ALA A 200 -6.56 4.71 7.61
N SER A 201 -6.41 4.31 8.88
CA SER A 201 -7.56 4.06 9.77
C SER A 201 -8.27 5.33 10.24
N THR A 202 -7.60 6.49 10.18
CA THR A 202 -8.15 7.79 10.63
C THR A 202 -8.76 8.61 9.51
N LEU A 203 -8.60 8.18 8.26
CA LEU A 203 -9.36 8.75 7.14
C LEU A 203 -10.85 8.48 7.35
N SER A 204 -11.70 9.39 6.90
CA SER A 204 -13.11 9.08 6.69
C SER A 204 -13.28 8.04 5.58
N ALA A 205 -14.43 7.36 5.54
CA ALA A 205 -14.71 6.37 4.50
C ALA A 205 -14.59 6.96 3.07
N ASP A 206 -15.08 8.19 2.88
CA ASP A 206 -14.97 8.94 1.61
C ASP A 206 -13.50 9.22 1.25
N GLU A 207 -12.70 9.77 2.18
CA GLU A 207 -11.28 10.03 1.94
C GLU A 207 -10.49 8.73 1.66
N HIS A 208 -10.82 7.64 2.34
CA HIS A 208 -10.17 6.35 2.10
C HIS A 208 -10.52 5.79 0.71
N GLU A 209 -11.78 5.91 0.27
CA GLU A 209 -12.19 5.56 -1.10
C GLU A 209 -11.41 6.35 -2.14
N GLN A 210 -11.26 7.65 -1.93
CA GLN A 210 -10.43 8.48 -2.81
C GLN A 210 -8.96 8.09 -2.77
N TYR A 211 -8.42 7.72 -1.61
CA TYR A 211 -7.04 7.28 -1.50
C TYR A 211 -6.79 5.95 -2.26
N VAL A 212 -7.74 5.02 -2.20
CA VAL A 212 -7.72 3.75 -2.94
C VAL A 212 -7.87 3.99 -4.44
N ASP A 213 -8.84 4.79 -4.88
CA ASP A 213 -9.01 5.14 -6.28
C ASP A 213 -7.77 5.83 -6.86
N PHE A 214 -7.21 6.80 -6.12
CA PHE A 214 -6.00 7.50 -6.53
C PHE A 214 -4.79 6.57 -6.64
N THR A 215 -4.74 5.52 -5.80
CA THR A 215 -3.73 4.45 -5.89
C THR A 215 -3.89 3.61 -7.16
N LEU A 216 -5.11 3.17 -7.46
CA LEU A 216 -5.40 2.40 -8.67
C LEU A 216 -5.16 3.24 -9.94
N ALA A 217 -5.48 4.54 -9.89
CA ALA A 217 -5.18 5.48 -10.97
C ALA A 217 -3.67 5.61 -11.19
N GLY A 218 -2.87 5.76 -10.13
CA GLY A 218 -1.42 5.79 -10.21
C GLY A 218 -0.81 4.51 -10.82
N ILE A 219 -1.35 3.34 -10.46
CA ILE A 219 -0.95 2.06 -11.08
C ILE A 219 -1.20 2.09 -12.59
N ARG A 220 -2.39 2.49 -13.03
CA ARG A 220 -2.74 2.60 -14.45
C ARG A 220 -1.84 3.61 -15.18
N ASP A 221 -1.58 4.76 -14.56
CA ASP A 221 -0.76 5.82 -15.13
C ASP A 221 0.70 5.35 -15.35
N LEU A 222 1.26 4.54 -14.45
CA LEU A 222 2.60 3.97 -14.63
C LEU A 222 2.66 3.00 -15.81
N PHE A 223 1.69 2.08 -15.93
CA PHE A 223 1.59 1.18 -17.09
C PHE A 223 1.42 1.95 -18.41
N ALA A 224 0.60 3.00 -18.41
CA ALA A 224 0.38 3.83 -19.60
C ALA A 224 1.61 4.66 -19.99
N ALA A 225 2.46 5.01 -19.03
CA ALA A 225 3.64 5.83 -19.26
C ALA A 225 4.82 5.08 -19.89
N ASN A 226 4.90 3.74 -19.73
CA ASN A 226 5.98 2.94 -20.30
C ASN A 226 5.52 1.51 -20.59
N GLU A 227 5.46 1.18 -21.88
CA GLU A 227 5.04 -0.13 -22.41
C GLU A 227 5.90 -1.31 -21.93
N ARG A 228 7.12 -1.04 -21.43
CA ARG A 228 8.04 -2.07 -20.92
C ARG A 228 7.74 -2.47 -19.49
N ILE A 229 6.88 -1.73 -18.80
CA ILE A 229 6.41 -2.12 -17.47
C ILE A 229 5.46 -3.31 -17.62
N VAL A 230 5.83 -4.42 -17.00
CA VAL A 230 5.01 -5.64 -16.95
C VAL A 230 4.31 -5.79 -15.60
N ASN A 231 4.75 -5.06 -14.57
CA ASN A 231 4.19 -5.11 -13.24
C ASN A 231 4.41 -3.79 -12.49
N VAL A 232 3.41 -3.34 -11.73
CA VAL A 232 3.56 -2.22 -10.78
C VAL A 232 3.35 -2.75 -9.37
N VAL A 233 4.39 -2.71 -8.55
CA VAL A 233 4.29 -3.09 -7.13
C VAL A 233 3.77 -1.89 -6.35
N ALA A 234 2.55 -2.00 -5.83
CA ALA A 234 1.93 -1.00 -4.96
C ALA A 234 1.96 -1.47 -3.51
N PHE A 235 2.47 -0.63 -2.62
CA PHE A 235 2.59 -0.97 -1.21
C PHE A 235 2.60 0.24 -0.27
N GLN A 236 2.28 0.01 1.01
CA GLN A 236 2.43 0.97 2.11
C GLN A 236 3.32 0.36 3.18
N ASN A 237 4.24 1.15 3.72
CA ASN A 237 4.94 0.82 4.96
C ASN A 237 4.48 1.83 6.02
N TRP A 238 3.84 1.35 7.08
CA TRP A 238 3.35 2.19 8.17
C TRP A 238 4.13 1.94 9.45
N LEU A 239 4.74 3.01 9.99
CA LEU A 239 5.66 3.02 11.13
C LEU A 239 6.98 2.28 10.91
N ARG A 240 7.99 2.67 11.70
CA ARG A 240 9.37 2.17 11.62
C ARG A 240 9.50 0.63 11.61
N PRO A 241 8.78 -0.17 12.43
CA PRO A 241 8.92 -1.63 12.40
C PRO A 241 8.48 -2.28 11.08
N ALA A 242 7.64 -1.60 10.30
CA ALA A 242 7.24 -2.02 8.96
C ALA A 242 8.17 -1.50 7.85
N GLY A 243 9.16 -0.68 8.19
CA GLY A 243 10.13 -0.09 7.25
C GLY A 243 9.72 1.28 6.72
N ALA A 244 8.85 2.02 7.41
CA ALA A 244 8.54 3.40 7.05
C ALA A 244 9.72 4.33 7.40
N SER A 245 10.08 5.21 6.47
CA SER A 245 11.06 6.28 6.72
C SER A 245 10.41 7.52 7.34
N PHE A 246 9.14 7.76 7.03
CA PHE A 246 8.32 8.83 7.59
C PHE A 246 7.04 8.24 8.19
N ASP A 247 6.67 8.71 9.38
CA ASP A 247 5.39 8.39 10.02
C ASP A 247 4.27 9.32 9.47
N HIS A 248 4.29 9.57 8.16
CA HIS A 248 3.31 10.35 7.41
C HIS A 248 2.64 9.42 6.40
N LEU A 249 1.31 9.39 6.30
CA LEU A 249 0.60 8.43 5.47
C LEU A 249 0.99 8.53 3.98
N HIS A 250 1.60 7.46 3.45
CA HIS A 250 1.97 7.38 2.04
C HIS A 250 1.98 5.95 1.50
N LYS A 251 1.76 5.80 0.19
CA LYS A 251 1.97 4.57 -0.58
C LYS A 251 3.10 4.77 -1.57
N GLN A 252 3.73 3.69 -1.99
CA GLN A 252 4.74 3.65 -3.03
C GLN A 252 4.27 2.77 -4.19
N LEU A 253 4.51 3.24 -5.41
CA LEU A 253 4.21 2.53 -6.64
C LEU A 253 5.50 2.39 -7.44
N VAL A 254 5.89 1.16 -7.78
CA VAL A 254 7.15 0.88 -8.48
C VAL A 254 6.87 0.09 -9.74
N GLY A 255 7.12 0.68 -10.91
CA GLY A 255 7.09 0.00 -12.20
C GLY A 255 8.31 -0.91 -12.38
N LEU A 256 8.07 -2.13 -12.84
CA LEU A 256 9.06 -3.18 -13.09
C LEU A 256 8.85 -3.77 -14.48
N ASP A 257 9.95 -4.16 -15.12
CA ASP A 257 9.99 -4.97 -16.35
C ASP A 257 9.94 -6.49 -16.07
N GLU A 258 9.83 -6.87 -14.80
CA GLU A 258 9.63 -8.24 -14.34
C GLU A 258 8.38 -8.40 -13.45
N LEU A 259 7.73 -9.57 -13.52
CA LEU A 259 6.59 -9.90 -12.65
C LEU A 259 7.00 -10.12 -11.18
N GLY A 260 8.25 -10.51 -10.93
CA GLY A 260 8.75 -10.99 -9.66
C GLY A 260 8.41 -12.46 -9.38
N ARG A 261 9.25 -13.13 -8.58
CA ARG A 261 9.18 -14.59 -8.33
C ARG A 261 7.81 -15.07 -7.87
N TRP A 262 7.24 -14.43 -6.85
CA TRP A 262 5.96 -14.86 -6.27
C TRP A 262 4.81 -14.85 -7.29
N ARG A 263 4.73 -13.79 -8.10
CA ARG A 263 3.70 -13.67 -9.11
C ARG A 263 3.90 -14.65 -10.26
N SER A 264 5.15 -14.89 -10.67
CA SER A 264 5.47 -15.94 -11.65
C SER A 264 5.07 -17.32 -11.14
N ASP A 265 5.37 -17.63 -9.87
CA ASP A 265 4.99 -18.90 -9.23
C ASP A 265 3.46 -19.02 -9.13
N GLU A 266 2.74 -17.96 -8.75
CA GLU A 266 1.27 -17.92 -8.73
C GLU A 266 0.66 -18.16 -10.12
N VAL A 267 1.20 -17.54 -11.17
CA VAL A 267 0.73 -17.76 -12.56
C VAL A 267 0.93 -19.20 -13.00
N VAL A 268 2.06 -19.82 -12.64
CA VAL A 268 2.32 -21.24 -12.92
C VAL A 268 1.33 -22.13 -12.15
N ALA A 269 1.13 -21.86 -10.85
CA ALA A 269 0.19 -22.61 -10.02
C ALA A 269 -1.25 -22.52 -10.55
N LEU A 270 -1.67 -21.32 -10.96
CA LEU A 270 -3.00 -21.08 -11.50
C LEU A 270 -3.24 -21.74 -12.86
N ARG A 271 -2.18 -21.91 -13.69
CA ARG A 271 -2.28 -22.73 -14.91
C ARG A 271 -2.50 -24.21 -14.60
N ALA A 272 -1.94 -24.70 -13.50
CA ALA A 272 -2.12 -26.08 -13.06
C ALA A 272 -3.44 -26.30 -12.31
N ASP A 273 -3.95 -25.28 -11.62
CA ASP A 273 -5.19 -25.31 -10.85
C ASP A 273 -5.98 -24.00 -11.04
N PRO A 274 -6.86 -23.92 -12.06
CA PRO A 274 -7.64 -22.71 -12.35
C PRO A 274 -8.53 -22.23 -11.19
N ASP A 275 -8.89 -23.15 -10.27
CA ASP A 275 -9.73 -22.86 -9.10
C ASP A 275 -8.92 -22.46 -7.87
N LEU A 276 -7.60 -22.22 -8.00
CA LEU A 276 -6.69 -21.93 -6.88
C LEU A 276 -7.23 -20.81 -5.97
N PHE A 277 -7.65 -19.69 -6.55
CA PHE A 277 -8.16 -18.54 -5.78
C PHE A 277 -9.54 -18.79 -5.17
N THR A 278 -10.42 -19.53 -5.85
CA THR A 278 -11.72 -19.94 -5.30
C THR A 278 -11.50 -20.84 -4.08
N ARG A 279 -10.70 -21.90 -4.25
CA ARG A 279 -10.51 -22.94 -3.23
C ARG A 279 -9.83 -22.43 -1.97
N TYR A 280 -8.81 -21.60 -2.14
CA TYR A 280 -7.92 -21.14 -1.06
C TYR A 280 -8.08 -19.67 -0.67
N GLY A 281 -8.92 -18.92 -1.38
CA GLY A 281 -9.35 -17.58 -1.00
C GLY A 281 -10.65 -17.65 -0.20
N LEU A 282 -11.74 -17.22 -0.84
CA LEU A 282 -13.04 -16.99 -0.18
C LEU A 282 -13.63 -18.26 0.44
N ASP A 283 -13.75 -19.35 -0.33
CA ASP A 283 -14.37 -20.56 0.20
C ASP A 283 -13.56 -21.15 1.36
N PHE A 284 -12.23 -21.00 1.34
CA PHE A 284 -11.38 -21.43 2.45
C PHE A 284 -11.64 -20.60 3.70
N ALA A 285 -11.70 -19.28 3.55
CA ALA A 285 -11.96 -18.37 4.64
C ALA A 285 -13.33 -18.63 5.27
N GLU A 286 -14.37 -18.85 4.46
CA GLU A 286 -15.73 -19.17 4.92
C GLU A 286 -15.78 -20.51 5.67
N ARG A 287 -15.30 -21.60 5.05
CA ARG A 287 -15.33 -22.94 5.66
C ARG A 287 -14.54 -23.04 6.96
N ASN A 288 -13.50 -22.21 7.12
CA ASN A 288 -12.65 -22.20 8.32
C ASN A 288 -13.02 -21.09 9.32
N GLY A 289 -14.11 -20.35 9.11
CA GLY A 289 -14.57 -19.30 10.03
C GLY A 289 -13.60 -18.13 10.17
N LEU A 290 -12.88 -17.78 9.10
CA LEU A 290 -11.86 -16.72 9.08
C LEU A 290 -12.40 -15.36 8.60
N VAL A 291 -13.60 -15.31 8.03
CA VAL A 291 -14.21 -14.08 7.52
C VAL A 291 -14.44 -13.08 8.64
N VAL A 292 -13.91 -11.87 8.51
CA VAL A 292 -14.02 -10.80 9.51
C VAL A 292 -15.22 -9.91 9.18
N ALA A 293 -15.32 -9.52 7.92
CA ALA A 293 -16.39 -8.67 7.41
C ALA A 293 -16.58 -8.91 5.90
N SER A 294 -17.70 -8.49 5.37
CA SER A 294 -18.01 -8.60 3.94
C SER A 294 -18.76 -7.37 3.45
N ALA A 295 -18.70 -7.16 2.15
CA ALA A 295 -19.54 -6.24 1.40
C ALA A 295 -20.18 -7.03 0.24
N GLU A 296 -20.94 -6.36 -0.61
CA GLU A 296 -21.60 -6.99 -1.76
C GLU A 296 -20.55 -7.61 -2.70
N HIS A 297 -19.49 -6.88 -3.01
CA HIS A 297 -18.50 -7.29 -4.01
C HIS A 297 -17.13 -7.67 -3.45
N ALA A 298 -16.92 -7.59 -2.14
CA ALA A 298 -15.64 -7.90 -1.51
C ALA A 298 -15.79 -8.60 -0.15
N VAL A 299 -14.73 -9.25 0.31
CA VAL A 299 -14.68 -9.96 1.59
C VAL A 299 -13.35 -9.66 2.29
N ALA A 300 -13.41 -9.39 3.59
CA ALA A 300 -12.26 -9.26 4.47
C ALA A 300 -12.15 -10.49 5.38
N PHE A 301 -10.97 -11.07 5.50
CA PHE A 301 -10.75 -12.25 6.35
C PHE A 301 -9.34 -12.29 6.94
N ALA A 302 -9.16 -13.08 7.99
CA ALA A 302 -7.83 -13.36 8.53
C ALA A 302 -7.08 -14.34 7.62
N GLY A 303 -6.02 -13.85 6.99
CA GLY A 303 -5.14 -14.63 6.14
C GLY A 303 -4.34 -15.66 6.92
N PHE A 304 -3.86 -16.70 6.22
CA PHE A 304 -3.09 -17.79 6.82
C PHE A 304 -1.81 -18.08 6.04
N GLY A 305 -0.83 -18.67 6.73
CA GLY A 305 0.49 -18.97 6.17
C GLY A 305 1.32 -17.72 5.86
N HIS A 306 0.98 -16.57 6.43
CA HIS A 306 1.77 -15.35 6.31
C HIS A 306 2.81 -15.23 7.41
N ARG A 307 4.00 -14.73 7.06
CA ARG A 307 5.10 -14.46 8.01
C ARG A 307 4.69 -13.59 9.20
N TYR A 308 3.63 -12.81 9.05
CA TYR A 308 3.05 -11.96 10.09
C TYR A 308 1.54 -12.19 10.13
N PRO A 309 0.83 -11.86 11.23
CA PRO A 309 -0.62 -11.81 11.22
C PRO A 309 -1.12 -10.87 10.13
N THR A 310 -2.07 -11.33 9.31
CA THR A 310 -2.50 -10.63 8.10
C THR A 310 -4.01 -10.60 8.01
N LEU A 311 -4.60 -9.43 7.79
CA LEU A 311 -5.95 -9.30 7.27
C LEU A 311 -5.88 -9.15 5.75
N GLU A 312 -6.74 -9.85 5.03
CA GLU A 312 -6.81 -9.79 3.57
C GLU A 312 -8.16 -9.26 3.13
N VAL A 313 -8.17 -8.40 2.12
CA VAL A 313 -9.38 -7.93 1.45
C VAL A 313 -9.35 -8.39 0.01
N TRP A 314 -10.37 -9.14 -0.40
CA TRP A 314 -10.46 -9.77 -1.72
C TRP A 314 -11.72 -9.31 -2.42
N THR A 315 -11.61 -9.01 -3.71
CA THR A 315 -12.77 -8.93 -4.61
C THR A 315 -13.40 -10.31 -4.77
N ARG A 316 -14.74 -10.37 -4.86
CA ARG A 316 -15.48 -11.62 -5.14
C ARG A 316 -15.32 -12.06 -6.59
N ARG A 317 -15.26 -11.09 -7.51
CA ARG A 317 -15.04 -11.35 -8.92
C ARG A 317 -13.56 -11.63 -9.17
N LEU A 318 -13.25 -12.85 -9.63
CA LEU A 318 -11.87 -13.33 -9.75
C LEU A 318 -11.07 -12.70 -10.90
N ASP A 319 -11.72 -11.98 -11.81
CA ASP A 319 -11.06 -11.22 -12.87
C ASP A 319 -11.14 -9.70 -12.65
N ALA A 320 -11.55 -9.26 -11.46
CA ALA A 320 -11.52 -7.86 -11.07
C ALA A 320 -10.08 -7.39 -10.89
N ASP A 321 -9.68 -6.39 -11.68
CA ASP A 321 -8.33 -5.82 -11.71
C ASP A 321 -8.39 -4.29 -11.90
N PRO A 322 -7.25 -3.58 -11.81
CA PRO A 322 -7.25 -2.12 -11.90
C PRO A 322 -7.89 -1.53 -13.16
N TRP A 323 -8.08 -2.28 -14.25
CA TRP A 323 -8.63 -1.79 -15.51
C TRP A 323 -10.14 -2.00 -15.65
N ASN A 324 -10.70 -2.97 -14.94
CA ASN A 324 -12.12 -3.33 -15.08
C ASN A 324 -12.91 -3.27 -13.76
N LEU A 325 -12.29 -2.80 -12.66
CA LEU A 325 -12.97 -2.61 -11.38
C LEU A 325 -14.08 -1.56 -11.53
N THR A 326 -15.30 -1.93 -11.13
CA THR A 326 -16.43 -0.99 -11.11
C THR A 326 -16.34 -0.02 -9.92
N PRO A 327 -17.02 1.15 -9.96
CA PRO A 327 -17.08 2.05 -8.81
C PRO A 327 -17.60 1.37 -7.53
N GLU A 328 -18.59 0.49 -7.65
CA GLU A 328 -19.16 -0.24 -6.51
C GLU A 328 -18.19 -1.27 -5.93
N GLU A 329 -17.47 -2.00 -6.79
CA GLU A 329 -16.40 -2.90 -6.33
C GLU A 329 -15.27 -2.14 -5.65
N LEU A 330 -14.90 -0.96 -6.15
CA LEU A 330 -13.89 -0.10 -5.55
C LEU A 330 -14.32 0.39 -4.16
N ALA A 331 -15.56 0.90 -4.05
CA ALA A 331 -16.10 1.39 -2.80
C ALA A 331 -16.18 0.28 -1.74
N ASP A 332 -16.56 -0.94 -2.14
CA ASP A 332 -16.60 -2.11 -1.25
C ASP A 332 -15.20 -2.57 -0.82
N VAL A 333 -14.23 -2.61 -1.73
CA VAL A 333 -12.82 -2.91 -1.40
C VAL A 333 -12.25 -1.86 -0.45
N SER A 334 -12.52 -0.57 -0.72
CA SER A 334 -12.09 0.53 0.14
C SER A 334 -12.72 0.42 1.53
N ALA A 335 -14.04 0.20 1.62
CA ALA A 335 -14.75 0.09 2.88
C ALA A 335 -14.19 -1.02 3.77
N LEU A 336 -13.93 -2.19 3.19
CA LEU A 336 -13.36 -3.32 3.92
C LEU A 336 -11.88 -3.11 4.27
N LEU A 337 -11.09 -2.51 3.39
CA LEU A 337 -9.69 -2.17 3.69
C LEU A 337 -9.58 -1.13 4.80
N HIS A 338 -10.45 -0.12 4.78
CA HIS A 338 -10.58 0.87 5.85
C HIS A 338 -10.93 0.21 7.18
N ALA A 339 -11.90 -0.72 7.18
CA ALA A 339 -12.22 -1.53 8.36
C ALA A 339 -11.01 -2.36 8.84
N CYS A 340 -10.26 -3.01 7.95
CA CYS A 340 -9.06 -3.75 8.33
C CYS A 340 -7.99 -2.84 8.97
N HIS A 341 -7.83 -1.61 8.48
CA HIS A 341 -6.98 -0.60 9.11
C HIS A 341 -7.52 -0.17 10.47
N ALA A 342 -8.83 0.03 10.62
CA ALA A 342 -9.48 0.36 11.90
C ALA A 342 -9.31 -0.75 12.94
N ALA A 343 -9.35 -2.02 12.53
CA ALA A 343 -9.12 -3.17 13.41
C ALA A 343 -7.71 -3.21 14.02
N GLY A 344 -6.71 -2.65 13.32
CA GLY A 344 -5.35 -2.47 13.86
C GLY A 344 -5.16 -1.13 14.58
N GLY A 345 -5.78 -0.07 14.07
CA GLY A 345 -5.59 1.31 14.54
C GLY A 345 -4.25 1.93 14.09
N PRO A 346 -4.07 3.24 14.34
CA PRO A 346 -2.90 3.99 13.86
C PRO A 346 -1.59 3.56 14.53
N GLY A 347 -1.65 2.94 15.71
CA GLY A 347 -0.47 2.52 16.47
C GLY A 347 0.14 1.18 16.06
N VAL A 348 -0.51 0.41 15.19
CA VAL A 348 -0.01 -0.92 14.77
C VAL A 348 0.82 -0.77 13.50
N PRO A 349 2.14 -1.06 13.54
CA PRO A 349 2.98 -1.06 12.34
C PRO A 349 2.48 -2.09 11.35
N CYS A 350 2.35 -1.73 10.07
CA CYS A 350 1.85 -2.66 9.06
C CYS A 350 2.45 -2.43 7.68
N ASN A 351 2.49 -3.50 6.89
CA ASN A 351 2.68 -3.42 5.44
C ASN A 351 1.33 -3.66 4.76
N GLU A 352 0.99 -2.83 3.79
CA GLU A 352 -0.12 -3.06 2.88
C GLU A 352 0.46 -3.46 1.52
N GLU A 353 0.06 -4.62 1.00
CA GLU A 353 0.59 -5.17 -0.25
C GLU A 353 -0.57 -5.44 -1.23
N TRP A 354 -0.45 -4.93 -2.46
CA TRP A 354 -1.50 -5.05 -3.48
C TRP A 354 -1.15 -6.13 -4.50
N HIS A 355 -2.11 -7.01 -4.75
CA HIS A 355 -2.02 -8.09 -5.71
C HIS A 355 -3.20 -8.02 -6.67
N TYR A 356 -2.92 -8.09 -7.96
CA TYR A 356 -3.92 -8.04 -9.02
C TYR A 356 -3.34 -8.71 -10.28
N ARG A 357 -4.19 -8.95 -11.28
CA ARG A 357 -3.78 -9.45 -12.59
C ARG A 357 -3.07 -8.33 -13.37
N PRO A 358 -1.76 -8.43 -13.68
CA PRO A 358 -1.12 -7.47 -14.58
C PRO A 358 -1.55 -7.71 -16.04
N PRO A 359 -1.41 -6.74 -16.96
CA PRO A 359 -1.93 -6.83 -18.33
C PRO A 359 -1.32 -7.98 -19.15
N SER A 360 -0.10 -8.38 -18.83
CA SER A 360 0.63 -9.47 -19.50
C SER A 360 0.16 -10.87 -19.09
N VAL A 361 -0.70 -10.99 -18.07
CA VAL A 361 -1.19 -12.27 -17.53
C VAL A 361 -2.64 -12.49 -17.95
N ALA A 362 -2.90 -13.61 -18.62
CA ALA A 362 -4.23 -13.96 -19.11
C ALA A 362 -5.13 -14.60 -18.04
N GLN A 363 -4.53 -15.31 -17.07
CA GLN A 363 -5.29 -16.03 -16.06
C GLN A 363 -6.02 -15.05 -15.12
N PRO A 364 -7.27 -15.33 -14.72
CA PRO A 364 -8.02 -14.45 -13.81
C PRO A 364 -7.37 -14.43 -12.43
N MET A 365 -7.03 -13.24 -11.95
CA MET A 365 -6.51 -13.04 -10.59
C MET A 365 -7.32 -11.91 -9.94
N PRO A 366 -7.96 -12.14 -8.78
CA PRO A 366 -8.71 -11.09 -8.12
C PRO A 366 -7.78 -9.99 -7.63
N LEU A 367 -8.29 -8.78 -7.54
CA LEU A 367 -7.70 -7.72 -6.73
C LEU A 367 -7.75 -8.16 -5.26
N ARG A 368 -6.58 -8.17 -4.61
CA ARG A 368 -6.38 -8.53 -3.21
C ARG A 368 -5.45 -7.53 -2.55
N VAL A 369 -5.78 -7.11 -1.35
CA VAL A 369 -4.93 -6.26 -0.51
C VAL A 369 -4.62 -6.99 0.79
N LEU A 370 -3.33 -7.19 1.07
CA LEU A 370 -2.85 -7.88 2.26
C LEU A 370 -2.30 -6.86 3.26
N LEU A 371 -2.94 -6.76 4.42
CA LEU A 371 -2.54 -5.91 5.53
C LEU A 371 -1.81 -6.72 6.60
N LYS A 372 -0.47 -6.71 6.56
CA LYS A 372 0.41 -7.51 7.41
C LYS A 372 0.86 -6.72 8.64
N TRP A 373 0.50 -7.16 9.84
CA TRP A 373 0.85 -6.49 11.09
C TRP A 373 2.28 -6.84 11.53
N ARG A 374 3.17 -5.85 11.52
CA ARG A 374 4.61 -5.99 11.80
C ARG A 374 4.91 -5.89 13.29
N ILE A 375 4.29 -6.80 14.04
CA ILE A 375 4.30 -6.87 15.51
C ILE A 375 5.32 -7.87 16.07
N SER A 376 6.14 -8.50 15.21
CA SER A 376 7.20 -9.43 15.60
C SER A 376 8.45 -9.22 14.77
N THR A 377 9.61 -9.52 15.37
CA THR A 377 10.90 -9.52 14.70
C THR A 377 11.40 -10.97 14.62
N PRO A 378 11.59 -11.54 13.41
CA PRO A 378 12.08 -12.91 13.28
C PRO A 378 13.48 -13.08 13.86
N ALA A 379 13.73 -14.26 14.42
CA ALA A 379 14.98 -14.61 15.08
C ALA A 379 15.70 -15.75 14.34
N GLY A 380 16.73 -16.32 14.98
CA GLY A 380 17.60 -17.33 14.35
C GLY A 380 16.87 -18.60 13.90
N PHE A 381 15.75 -18.97 14.53
CA PHE A 381 14.98 -20.16 14.16
C PHE A 381 14.35 -20.01 12.77
N GLU A 382 13.71 -18.88 12.51
CA GLU A 382 13.05 -18.58 11.24
C GLU A 382 14.07 -18.46 10.10
N GLY A 383 15.26 -17.92 10.38
CA GLY A 383 16.34 -17.78 9.40
C GLY A 383 16.86 -19.12 8.87
N GLY A 384 17.04 -20.12 9.75
CA GLY A 384 17.57 -21.43 9.37
C GLY A 384 16.51 -22.41 8.84
N SER A 385 15.31 -22.42 9.41
CA SER A 385 14.25 -23.37 9.04
C SER A 385 13.34 -22.90 7.91
N ARG A 386 13.25 -21.59 7.69
CA ARG A 386 12.21 -20.95 6.86
C ARG A 386 10.78 -21.22 7.33
N ILE A 387 10.60 -21.75 8.54
CA ILE A 387 9.33 -21.82 9.25
C ILE A 387 9.22 -20.57 10.11
N TYR A 388 8.18 -19.77 9.88
CA TYR A 388 7.95 -18.55 10.64
C TYR A 388 7.10 -18.82 11.87
N VAL A 389 7.28 -18.02 12.92
CA VAL A 389 6.51 -18.15 14.16
C VAL A 389 5.68 -16.90 14.39
N ASN A 390 4.36 -17.06 14.42
CA ASN A 390 3.42 -16.00 14.76
C ASN A 390 2.96 -16.10 16.20
N THR A 391 2.67 -14.95 16.81
CA THR A 391 2.11 -14.84 18.16
C THR A 391 0.58 -14.94 18.17
N ILE A 392 -0.07 -14.74 17.01
CA ILE A 392 -1.52 -14.73 16.82
C ILE A 392 -1.83 -15.70 15.67
N ASP A 393 -2.72 -16.65 15.92
CA ASP A 393 -3.22 -17.55 14.86
C ASP A 393 -4.37 -16.89 14.08
N PRO A 394 -4.71 -17.36 12.87
CA PRO A 394 -5.73 -16.73 12.02
C PRO A 394 -7.11 -16.62 12.68
N TRP A 395 -7.54 -17.61 13.47
CA TRP A 395 -8.83 -17.55 14.17
C TRP A 395 -8.82 -16.47 15.26
N THR A 396 -7.77 -16.45 16.08
CA THR A 396 -7.60 -15.41 17.11
C THR A 396 -7.52 -14.02 16.48
N LEU A 397 -6.88 -13.87 15.31
CA LEU A 397 -6.85 -12.61 14.58
C LEU A 397 -8.25 -12.20 14.10
N ALA A 398 -9.00 -13.12 13.51
CA ALA A 398 -10.37 -12.87 13.06
C ALA A 398 -11.27 -12.42 14.22
N ASP A 399 -11.25 -13.14 15.34
CA ASP A 399 -12.06 -12.81 16.52
C ASP A 399 -11.71 -11.45 17.10
N ARG A 400 -10.41 -11.12 17.19
CA ARG A 400 -9.96 -9.79 17.64
C ARG A 400 -10.41 -8.68 16.70
N ALA A 401 -10.31 -8.89 15.39
CA ALA A 401 -10.73 -7.91 14.40
C ALA A 401 -12.25 -7.71 14.46
N ARG A 402 -13.05 -8.78 14.49
CA ARG A 402 -14.52 -8.69 14.66
C ARG A 402 -14.91 -7.94 15.94
N ALA A 403 -14.29 -8.28 17.06
CA ALA A 403 -14.56 -7.62 18.34
C ALA A 403 -14.24 -6.12 18.31
N THR A 404 -13.13 -5.74 17.68
CA THR A 404 -12.74 -4.33 17.52
C THR A 404 -13.73 -3.58 16.62
N LEU A 405 -14.11 -4.20 15.50
CA LEU A 405 -15.01 -3.59 14.52
C LEU A 405 -16.46 -3.46 15.03
N ALA A 406 -16.91 -4.36 15.90
CA ALA A 406 -18.23 -4.29 16.51
C ALA A 406 -18.45 -3.02 17.35
N THR A 407 -17.37 -2.38 17.80
CA THR A 407 -17.41 -1.13 18.58
C THR A 407 -16.74 0.04 17.86
N ALA A 408 -16.37 -0.12 16.59
CA ALA A 408 -15.68 0.92 15.83
C ALA A 408 -16.68 1.94 15.28
N ASP A 409 -16.38 3.22 15.45
CA ASP A 409 -17.13 4.32 14.85
C ASP A 409 -16.59 4.66 13.47
N GLY A 410 -17.44 5.25 12.62
CA GLY A 410 -17.02 5.80 11.32
C GLY A 410 -16.76 4.76 10.21
N LEU A 411 -17.13 3.49 10.43
CA LEU A 411 -17.12 2.48 9.38
C LEU A 411 -18.17 2.82 8.30
N SER A 412 -17.84 2.48 7.05
CA SER A 412 -18.78 2.59 5.93
C SER A 412 -20.01 1.68 6.15
N ALA A 413 -21.19 2.15 5.74
CA ALA A 413 -22.43 1.37 5.76
C ALA A 413 -22.39 0.12 4.86
N ARG A 414 -21.40 0.03 3.96
CA ARG A 414 -21.13 -1.14 3.10
C ARG A 414 -20.53 -2.33 3.87
N VAL A 415 -20.05 -2.11 5.10
CA VAL A 415 -19.38 -3.15 5.90
C VAL A 415 -20.41 -3.97 6.67
N HIS A 416 -20.45 -5.26 6.40
CA HIS A 416 -21.26 -6.25 7.13
C HIS A 416 -20.33 -7.18 7.92
N LEU A 417 -20.35 -7.10 9.25
CA LEU A 417 -19.55 -7.97 10.11
C LEU A 417 -20.06 -9.41 10.06
N ALA A 418 -19.14 -10.37 10.12
CA ALA A 418 -19.42 -11.80 10.04
C ALA A 418 -19.81 -12.43 11.38
#